data_AF-A0A5B8J994-F1
#
_entry.id   AF-A0A5B8J994-F1
#
_cell.length_a   1.000
_cell.length_b   1.000
_cell.length_c   1.000
_cell.angle_alpha   90.00
_cell.angle_beta   90.00
_cell.angle_gamma   90.00
#
_symmetry.space_group_name_H-M   'P 1'
#
loop_
_entity.id
_entity.type
_entity.pdbx_description
1 polymer ?
#
loop_
_entity_poly.entity_id
_entity_poly.type
_entity_poly.pdbx_seq_one_letter_code
_entity_poly.pdbx_strand_id
1 'polypeptide(L)' 'MVKRLGLAIASVAASAGLVLGTAGTAEASWWVPRSHHPTTTACGDAGRAGAAQGLWSPIFFCDQIAPGVVELRVRYN' A
#
# COMPACT_ATOMS: atom_id res chain seq x y z
N MET A 1 -17.73 24.12 -37.43
CA MET A 1 -18.08 22.77 -36.94
C MET A 1 -16.99 22.31 -35.97
N VAL A 2 -17.25 22.38 -34.66
CA VAL A 2 -16.27 22.01 -33.61
C VAL A 2 -16.41 20.51 -33.31
N LYS A 3 -15.38 19.74 -33.66
CA LYS A 3 -15.30 18.29 -33.35
C LYS A 3 -15.03 18.13 -31.86
N ARG A 4 -16.00 17.56 -31.15
CA ARG A 4 -15.86 17.08 -29.76
C ARG A 4 -14.90 15.89 -29.78
N LEU A 5 -13.69 16.05 -29.25
CA LEU A 5 -12.78 14.94 -29.02
C LEU A 5 -12.81 14.62 -27.52
N GLY A 6 -13.22 13.39 -27.23
CA GLY A 6 -13.67 12.94 -25.92
C GLY A 6 -12.60 12.99 -24.84
N LEU A 7 -13.04 13.28 -23.62
CA LEU A 7 -12.31 12.95 -22.41
C LEU A 7 -12.16 11.43 -22.35
N ALA A 8 -10.95 10.93 -22.62
CA ALA A 8 -10.56 9.58 -22.24
C ALA A 8 -10.25 9.59 -20.74
N ILE A 9 -11.23 9.23 -19.92
CA ILE A 9 -11.04 8.97 -18.50
C ILE A 9 -10.39 7.59 -18.43
N ALA A 10 -9.06 7.53 -18.48
CA ALA A 10 -8.33 6.31 -18.22
C ALA A 10 -8.30 6.09 -16.70
N SER A 11 -9.37 5.50 -16.15
CA SER A 11 -9.38 4.95 -14.80
C SER A 11 -8.44 3.73 -14.83
N VAL A 12 -7.17 3.92 -14.48
CA VAL A 12 -6.28 2.80 -14.17
C VAL A 12 -6.78 2.19 -12.87
N ALA A 13 -7.69 1.24 -13.00
CA ALA A 13 -7.97 0.26 -11.96
C ALA A 13 -6.71 -0.62 -11.86
N ALA A 14 -5.81 -0.27 -10.95
CA ALA A 14 -4.69 -1.12 -10.57
C ALA A 14 -5.26 -2.31 -9.77
N SER A 15 -5.78 -3.30 -10.48
CA SER A 15 -6.16 -4.59 -9.91
C SER A 15 -4.90 -5.33 -9.47
N ALA A 16 -4.59 -5.19 -8.17
CA ALA A 16 -4.21 -6.27 -7.28
C ALA A 16 -3.39 -7.41 -7.91
N GLY A 17 -2.10 -7.16 -8.12
CA GLY A 17 -1.10 -8.22 -8.02
C GLY A 17 -0.93 -8.58 -6.55
N LEU A 18 -1.87 -9.36 -5.98
CA LEU A 18 -1.70 -9.99 -4.67
C LEU A 18 -0.64 -11.08 -4.80
N VAL A 19 0.63 -10.69 -4.92
CA VAL A 19 1.73 -11.59 -4.65
C VAL A 19 1.70 -11.83 -3.15
N LEU A 20 1.13 -12.97 -2.76
CA LEU A 20 1.28 -13.55 -1.42
C LEU A 20 2.76 -13.90 -1.23
N GLY A 21 3.59 -12.88 -1.01
CA GLY A 21 5.00 -13.02 -0.71
C GLY A 21 5.15 -13.75 0.62
N THR A 22 5.90 -14.85 0.57
CA THR A 22 6.43 -15.66 1.67
C THR A 22 6.13 -15.13 3.08
N ALA A 23 5.30 -15.85 3.82
CA ALA A 23 5.04 -15.61 5.23
C ALA A 23 6.35 -15.39 5.99
N GLY A 24 6.60 -14.13 6.35
CA GLY A 24 7.71 -13.74 7.20
C GLY A 24 7.58 -14.42 8.56
N THR A 25 8.72 -14.81 9.12
CA THR A 25 8.85 -15.44 10.43
C THR A 25 8.01 -14.73 11.48
N ALA A 26 7.28 -15.51 12.29
CA ALA A 26 6.50 -15.02 13.42
C ALA A 26 7.43 -14.38 14.47
N GLU A 27 7.71 -13.10 14.28
CA GLU A 27 8.15 -12.21 15.34
C GLU A 27 6.91 -11.80 16.14
N ALA A 28 6.96 -11.90 17.46
CA ALA A 28 5.97 -11.30 18.35
C ALA A 28 6.13 -9.77 18.32
N SER A 29 5.96 -9.16 17.15
CA SER A 29 5.89 -7.73 16.98
C SER A 29 4.43 -7.32 16.98
N TRP A 30 4.14 -6.21 17.65
CA TRP A 30 2.83 -5.54 17.66
C TRP A 30 2.48 -4.92 16.30
N TRP A 31 3.31 -5.21 15.28
CA TRP A 31 3.32 -4.63 13.96
C TRP A 31 3.02 -5.70 12.91
N VAL A 32 1.83 -5.61 12.34
CA VAL A 32 1.33 -6.56 11.38
C VAL A 32 1.76 -6.14 9.98
N PRO A 33 2.47 -6.99 9.23
CA PRO A 33 2.77 -6.74 7.82
C PRO A 33 1.46 -6.75 7.00
N ARG A 34 1.26 -5.74 6.16
CA ARG A 34 0.01 -5.54 5.41
C ARG A 34 0.15 -5.65 3.91
N SER A 35 1.14 -4.99 3.33
CA SER A 35 1.28 -4.88 1.88
C SER A 35 2.69 -4.49 1.49
N HIS A 36 3.06 -4.78 0.23
CA HIS A 36 4.34 -4.41 -0.36
C HIS A 36 4.16 -3.31 -1.40
N HIS A 37 5.14 -2.41 -1.46
CA HIS A 37 5.12 -1.21 -2.30
C HIS A 37 6.48 -1.01 -2.98
N PRO A 38 6.51 -0.42 -4.19
CA PRO A 38 7.75 -0.22 -4.93
C PRO A 38 8.65 0.88 -4.34
N THR A 39 8.07 1.79 -3.55
CA THR A 39 8.77 2.93 -2.96
C THR A 39 8.23 3.26 -1.57
N THR A 40 9.07 3.92 -0.75
CA THR A 40 8.67 4.40 0.58
C THR A 40 7.52 5.41 0.50
N THR A 41 7.48 6.23 -0.54
CA THR A 41 6.37 7.17 -0.77
C THR A 41 5.05 6.43 -0.96
N ALA A 42 5.01 5.42 -1.84
CA ALA A 42 3.81 4.62 -2.08
C ALA A 42 3.36 3.86 -0.83
N CYS A 43 4.30 3.35 -0.03
CA CYS A 43 3.99 2.75 1.27
C CYS A 43 3.38 3.77 2.24
N GLY A 44 3.95 4.98 2.31
CA GLY A 44 3.44 6.05 3.17
C GLY A 44 2.03 6.51 2.80
N ASP A 45 1.74 6.63 1.50
CA ASP A 45 0.40 6.94 1.00
C ASP A 45 -0.62 5.85 1.36
N ALA A 46 -0.26 4.58 1.17
CA ALA A 46 -1.11 3.45 1.54
C ALA A 46 -1.37 3.40 3.05
N GLY A 47 -0.33 3.60 3.87
CA GLY A 47 -0.44 3.67 5.33
C GLY A 47 -1.38 4.77 5.80
N ARG A 48 -1.23 6.00 5.25
CA ARG A 48 -2.12 7.12 5.54
C ARG A 48 -3.56 6.85 5.09
N ALA A 49 -3.75 6.30 3.90
CA ALA A 49 -5.07 6.01 3.36
C ALA A 49 -5.82 5.00 4.22
N GLY A 50 -5.19 3.91 4.63
CA GLY A 50 -5.84 2.93 5.50
C GLY A 50 -6.08 3.43 6.92
N ALA A 51 -5.19 4.28 7.46
CA ALA A 51 -5.43 4.95 8.74
C ALA A 51 -6.63 5.91 8.67
N ALA A 52 -6.75 6.69 7.59
CA ALA A 52 -7.90 7.58 7.35
C ALA A 52 -9.22 6.83 7.18
N GLN A 53 -9.16 5.56 6.75
CA GLN A 53 -10.30 4.66 6.64
C GLN A 53 -10.59 3.86 7.93
N GLY A 54 -9.80 4.06 8.99
CA GLY A 54 -9.96 3.34 10.25
C GLY A 54 -9.60 1.85 10.17
N LEU A 55 -8.86 1.42 9.13
CA LEU A 55 -8.42 0.03 9.00
C LEU A 55 -7.34 -0.35 10.01
N TRP A 56 -6.54 0.64 10.44
CA TRP A 56 -5.47 0.49 11.43
C TRP A 56 -5.20 1.84 12.12
N SER A 57 -4.35 1.80 13.15
CA SER A 57 -3.89 2.97 13.90
C SER A 57 -3.14 3.97 13.00
N PRO A 58 -3.23 5.29 13.23
CA PRO A 58 -2.46 6.28 12.47
C PRO A 58 -0.94 6.12 12.60
N ILE A 59 -0.47 5.28 13.52
CA ILE A 59 0.92 4.91 13.67
C ILE A 59 1.17 3.65 12.81
N PHE A 60 1.95 3.82 11.75
CA PHE A 60 2.42 2.77 10.83
C PHE A 60 3.84 3.10 10.38
N PHE A 61 4.56 2.11 9.84
CA PHE A 61 5.88 2.36 9.25
C PHE A 61 6.10 1.55 7.98
N CYS A 62 7.14 1.94 7.25
CA CYS A 62 7.53 1.38 5.97
C CYS A 62 8.92 0.77 6.10
N ASP A 63 9.01 -0.55 5.94
CA ASP A 63 10.24 -1.32 6.10
C ASP A 63 10.78 -1.76 4.74
N GLN A 64 12.05 -1.49 4.44
CA GLN A 64 12.63 -1.94 3.17
C GLN A 64 13.17 -3.36 3.31
N ILE A 65 12.37 -4.33 2.89
CA ILE A 65 12.68 -5.77 3.03
C ILE A 65 13.51 -6.33 1.88
N ALA A 66 13.47 -5.69 0.70
CA ALA A 66 14.29 -6.03 -0.45
C ALA A 66 14.45 -4.80 -1.39
N PRO A 67 15.41 -4.82 -2.33
CA PRO A 67 15.52 -3.76 -3.34
C PRO A 67 14.22 -3.60 -4.13
N GLY A 68 13.61 -2.41 -4.07
CA GLY A 68 12.33 -2.13 -4.73
C GLY A 68 11.11 -2.75 -4.06
N VAL A 69 11.24 -3.25 -2.84
CA VAL A 69 10.13 -3.80 -2.05
C VAL A 69 10.14 -3.19 -0.66
N VAL A 70 9.13 -2.35 -0.39
CA VAL A 70 8.88 -1.71 0.89
C VAL A 70 7.61 -2.28 1.49
N GLU A 71 7.72 -2.91 2.65
CA GLU A 71 6.61 -3.48 3.40
C GLU A 71 5.96 -2.43 4.31
N LEU A 72 4.66 -2.26 4.16
CA LEU A 72 3.84 -1.53 5.10
C LEU A 72 3.58 -2.41 6.33
N ARG A 73 4.00 -1.94 7.49
CA ARG A 73 3.70 -2.57 8.78
C ARG A 73 2.84 -1.63 9.61
N VAL A 74 1.71 -2.15 10.09
CA VAL A 74 0.67 -1.37 10.76
C VAL A 74 0.39 -1.92 12.14
N ARG A 75 -0.19 -1.09 13.00
CA ARG A 75 -0.69 -1.51 14.30
C ARG A 75 -2.21 -1.34 14.30
N TYR A 76 -2.93 -2.27 14.91
CA TYR A 76 -4.34 -2.09 15.21
C TYR A 76 -4.53 -1.38 16.55
N ASN A 77 -5.55 -0.54 16.63
CA ASN A 77 -5.89 0.20 17.84
C ASN A 77 -6.72 -0.66 18.79
#